data_AF-A0A9D8U0G6-F1
#
_entry.id   AF-A0A9D8U0G6-F1
#
_cell.length_a   1.000
_cell.length_b   1.000
_cell.length_c   1.000
_cell.angle_alpha   90.00
_cell.angle_beta   90.00
_cell.angle_gamma   90.00
#
_symmetry.space_group_name_H-M   'P 1'
#
loop_
_entity.id
_entity.type
_entity.pdbx_description
1 polymer ?
#
loop_
_entity_poly.entity_id
_entity_poly.type
_entity_poly.pdbx_seq_one_letter_code
_entity_poly.pdbx_strand_id
1 'polypeptide(L)'
;MELLANTTFWVGVAFAGFIFLVLYFKAHKTVGTMLDERAATIEAQIEEAKNLRAEAENLLIEYQRKQRDTEREAADMIAQAKEDAQIMANQAKDDLDALMRRRERGAAEKIAQAEANAVKEVKAAAVNIAVDAATAVLADAMKGKGGKALVDEAIADVEGKLH
;
A
#
# COMPACT_ATOMS: atom_id res chain seq x y z
N MET A 1 94.95 33.95 -56.29
CA MET A 1 93.58 33.92 -56.83
C MET A 1 93.10 32.47 -56.96
N GLU A 2 92.96 31.72 -55.85
CA GLU A 2 92.50 30.32 -55.90
C GLU A 2 91.22 30.05 -55.09
N LEU A 3 90.80 30.98 -54.23
CA LEU A 3 89.57 30.84 -53.45
C LEU A 3 88.31 31.09 -54.31
N LEU A 4 88.36 32.04 -55.24
CA LEU A 4 87.22 32.39 -56.10
C LEU A 4 87.01 31.41 -57.28
N ALA A 5 88.01 30.60 -57.61
CA ALA A 5 87.94 29.57 -58.65
C ALA A 5 87.56 28.18 -58.10
N ASN A 6 87.49 28.03 -56.78
CA ASN A 6 87.17 26.76 -56.12
C ASN A 6 85.66 26.60 -55.95
N THR A 7 85.09 25.58 -56.59
CA THR A 7 83.65 25.25 -56.53
C THR A 7 83.16 25.06 -55.10
N THR A 8 83.98 24.50 -54.21
CA THR A 8 83.64 24.28 -52.81
C THR A 8 83.40 25.59 -52.05
N PHE A 9 84.12 26.68 -52.39
CA PHE A 9 83.92 27.99 -51.77
C PHE A 9 82.55 28.57 -52.13
N TRP A 10 82.17 28.55 -53.40
CA TRP A 10 80.87 29.03 -53.85
C TRP A 10 79.70 28.15 -53.35
N VAL A 11 79.88 26.83 -53.23
CA VAL A 11 78.91 25.94 -52.58
C VAL A 11 78.72 26.31 -51.10
N GLY A 12 79.81 26.61 -50.39
CA GLY A 12 79.74 27.09 -49.00
C GLY A 12 79.00 28.42 -48.87
N VAL A 13 79.23 29.37 -49.78
CA VAL A 13 78.52 30.66 -49.82
C VAL A 13 77.02 30.46 -50.12
N ALA A 14 76.68 29.59 -51.07
CA ALA A 14 75.28 29.26 -51.38
C ALA A 14 74.58 28.55 -50.21
N PHE A 15 75.26 27.64 -49.51
CA PHE A 15 74.75 26.96 -48.33
C PHE A 15 74.54 27.93 -47.16
N ALA A 16 75.49 28.83 -46.90
CA ALA A 16 75.33 29.89 -45.91
C ALA A 16 74.18 30.83 -46.25
N GLY A 17 74.03 31.20 -47.54
CA GLY A 17 72.89 31.97 -48.03
C GLY A 17 71.55 31.25 -47.83
N PHE A 18 71.49 29.95 -48.09
CA PHE A 18 70.31 29.12 -47.85
C PHE A 18 69.96 29.04 -46.34
N ILE A 19 70.93 28.80 -45.47
CA ILE A 19 70.72 28.81 -44.01
C ILE A 19 70.23 30.19 -43.56
N PHE A 20 70.85 31.26 -44.04
CA PHE A 20 70.41 32.62 -43.72
C PHE A 20 68.97 32.85 -44.14
N LEU A 21 68.57 32.37 -45.32
CA LEU A 21 67.20 32.46 -45.82
C LEU A 21 66.23 31.64 -44.94
N VAL A 22 66.58 30.41 -44.56
CA VAL A 22 65.78 29.57 -43.64
C VAL A 22 65.61 30.21 -42.25
N LEU A 23 66.66 30.86 -41.74
CA LEU A 23 66.60 31.60 -40.47
C LEU A 23 65.79 32.89 -40.60
N TYR A 24 65.98 33.64 -41.69
CA TYR A 24 65.28 34.89 -41.97
C TYR A 24 63.77 34.67 -42.14
N PHE A 25 63.37 33.65 -42.91
CA PHE A 25 61.98 33.25 -43.08
C PHE A 25 61.43 32.42 -41.89
N LYS A 26 62.23 32.20 -40.84
CA LYS A 26 61.83 31.52 -39.60
C LYS A 26 61.17 30.15 -39.79
N ALA A 27 61.50 29.44 -40.88
CA ALA A 27 60.89 28.15 -41.18
C ALA A 27 61.09 27.12 -40.05
N HIS A 28 62.24 27.17 -39.36
CA HIS A 28 62.53 26.35 -38.18
C HIS A 28 61.56 26.62 -37.01
N LYS A 29 61.15 27.87 -36.80
CA LYS A 29 60.22 28.25 -35.73
C LYS A 29 58.81 27.75 -36.05
N THR A 30 58.35 27.86 -37.29
CA THR A 30 57.03 27.39 -37.71
C THR A 30 56.87 25.88 -37.55
N VAL A 31 57.92 25.10 -37.87
CA VAL A 31 57.92 23.65 -37.64
C VAL A 31 57.89 23.33 -36.14
N GLY A 32 58.67 24.06 -35.33
CA GLY A 32 58.65 23.93 -33.87
C GLY A 32 57.25 24.20 -33.29
N THR A 33 56.61 25.31 -33.67
CA THR A 33 55.27 25.64 -33.17
C THR A 33 54.21 24.62 -33.56
N MET A 34 54.28 24.04 -34.77
CA MET A 34 53.34 22.98 -35.16
C MET A 34 53.52 21.70 -34.35
N LEU A 35 54.76 21.37 -33.96
CA LEU A 35 55.02 20.22 -33.08
C LEU A 35 54.54 20.50 -31.66
N ASP A 36 54.77 21.71 -31.15
CA ASP A 36 54.30 22.14 -29.83
C ASP A 36 52.77 22.14 -29.75
N GLU A 37 52.08 22.66 -30.78
CA GLU A 37 50.60 22.63 -30.86
C GLU A 37 50.07 21.18 -30.86
N ARG A 38 50.74 20.27 -31.59
CA ARG A 38 50.37 18.85 -31.59
C ARG A 38 50.59 18.21 -30.23
N ALA A 39 51.71 18.50 -29.57
CA ALA A 39 52.00 18.00 -28.24
C ALA A 39 50.95 18.48 -27.23
N ALA A 40 50.61 19.78 -27.24
CA ALA A 40 49.57 20.34 -26.40
C ALA A 40 48.19 19.74 -26.66
N THR A 41 47.84 19.49 -27.93
CA THR A 41 46.58 18.84 -28.29
C THR A 41 46.51 17.41 -27.76
N ILE A 42 47.59 16.64 -27.89
CA ILE A 42 47.66 15.26 -27.39
C ILE A 42 47.58 15.24 -25.87
N GLU A 43 48.29 16.16 -25.19
CA GLU A 43 48.24 16.30 -23.73
C GLU A 43 46.81 16.60 -23.25
N ALA A 44 46.13 17.55 -23.90
CA ALA A 44 44.74 17.88 -23.60
C ALA A 44 43.79 16.68 -23.79
N GLN A 45 43.94 15.92 -24.87
CA GLN A 45 43.14 14.71 -25.12
C GLN A 45 43.40 13.62 -24.07
N ILE A 46 44.65 13.46 -23.63
CA ILE A 46 44.99 12.49 -22.58
C ILE A 46 44.38 12.90 -21.24
N GLU A 47 44.43 14.18 -20.87
CA GLU A 47 43.80 14.67 -19.65
C GLU A 47 42.28 14.55 -19.69
N GLU A 48 41.65 14.88 -20.82
CA GLU A 48 40.21 14.66 -21.01
C GLU A 48 39.84 13.18 -20.86
N ALA A 49 40.61 12.27 -21.48
CA ALA A 49 40.38 10.84 -21.37
C ALA A 49 40.54 10.32 -19.92
N LYS A 50 41.52 10.85 -19.17
CA LYS A 50 41.70 10.51 -17.74
C LYS A 50 40.51 11.00 -16.91
N ASN A 51 40.07 12.24 -17.13
CA ASN A 51 38.93 12.81 -16.42
C ASN A 51 37.65 12.02 -16.72
N LEU A 52 37.38 11.72 -17.98
CA LEU A 52 36.22 10.92 -18.39
C LEU A 52 36.25 9.53 -17.76
N ARG A 53 37.43 8.90 -17.69
CA ARG A 53 37.60 7.62 -17.02
C ARG A 53 37.32 7.73 -15.51
N ALA A 54 37.84 8.76 -14.84
CA ALA A 54 37.59 8.99 -13.42
C ALA A 54 36.11 9.24 -13.13
N GLU A 55 35.42 10.01 -13.98
CA GLU A 55 33.98 10.22 -13.91
C GLU A 55 33.20 8.92 -14.10
N ALA A 56 33.58 8.10 -15.09
CA ALA A 56 32.95 6.79 -15.32
C ALA A 56 33.15 5.82 -14.15
N GLU A 57 34.35 5.80 -13.54
CA GLU A 57 34.64 4.99 -12.34
C GLU A 57 33.79 5.46 -11.14
N ASN A 58 33.70 6.77 -10.92
CA ASN A 58 32.85 7.34 -9.85
C ASN A 58 31.38 7.03 -10.07
N LEU A 59 30.90 7.18 -11.30
CA LEU A 59 29.52 6.87 -11.68
C LEU A 59 29.21 5.39 -11.44
N LEU A 60 30.11 4.49 -11.83
CA LEU A 60 29.96 3.05 -11.59
C LEU A 60 29.84 2.75 -10.09
N ILE A 61 30.67 3.35 -9.25
CA ILE A 61 30.61 3.18 -7.79
C ILE A 61 29.28 3.68 -7.23
N GLU A 62 28.79 4.83 -7.72
CA GLU A 62 27.50 5.37 -7.32
C GLU A 62 26.35 4.43 -7.70
N TYR A 63 26.33 3.92 -8.93
CA TYR A 63 25.31 2.98 -9.39
C TYR A 63 25.34 1.66 -8.61
N GLN A 64 26.53 1.12 -8.33
CA GLN A 64 26.65 -0.09 -7.52
C GLN A 64 26.14 0.11 -6.09
N ARG A 65 26.45 1.26 -5.48
CA ARG A 65 25.91 1.63 -4.17
C ARG A 65 24.40 1.75 -4.22
N LYS A 66 23.88 2.50 -5.20
CA LYS A 66 22.45 2.70 -5.40
C LYS A 66 21.71 1.39 -5.61
N GLN A 67 22.26 0.48 -6.42
CA GLN A 67 21.69 -0.84 -6.66
C GLN A 67 21.55 -1.63 -5.36
N ARG A 68 22.63 -1.73 -4.56
CA ARG A 68 22.59 -2.43 -3.27
C ARG A 68 21.61 -1.79 -2.29
N ASP A 69 21.57 -0.46 -2.25
CA ASP A 69 20.66 0.26 -1.36
C ASP A 69 19.20 0.05 -1.77
N THR A 70 18.89 0.06 -3.08
CA THR A 70 17.56 -0.25 -3.61
C THR A 70 17.17 -1.70 -3.37
N GLU A 71 18.08 -2.66 -3.51
CA GLU A 71 17.82 -4.07 -3.19
C GLU A 71 17.47 -4.25 -1.70
N ARG A 72 18.19 -3.56 -0.81
CA ARG A 72 17.89 -3.56 0.62
C ARG A 72 16.53 -2.91 0.91
N GLU A 73 16.27 -1.75 0.34
CA GLU A 73 14.99 -1.04 0.50
C GLU A 73 13.80 -1.87 0.00
N ALA A 74 13.94 -2.56 -1.12
CA ALA A 74 12.92 -3.47 -1.63
C ALA A 74 12.70 -4.67 -0.71
N ALA A 75 13.78 -5.24 -0.15
CA ALA A 75 13.68 -6.34 0.82
C ALA A 75 12.97 -5.88 2.11
N ASP A 76 13.33 -4.70 2.63
CA ASP A 76 12.71 -4.09 3.81
C ASP A 76 11.22 -3.79 3.56
N MET A 77 10.87 -3.28 2.37
CA MET A 77 9.49 -3.03 1.97
C MET A 77 8.67 -4.32 1.93
N ILE A 78 9.21 -5.42 1.39
CA ILE A 78 8.54 -6.71 1.38
C ILE A 78 8.39 -7.27 2.79
N ALA A 79 9.39 -7.11 3.65
CA ALA A 79 9.33 -7.55 5.04
C ALA A 79 8.23 -6.79 5.81
N GLN A 80 8.19 -5.46 5.69
CA GLN A 80 7.16 -4.63 6.30
C GLN A 80 5.76 -5.00 5.80
N ALA A 81 5.59 -5.17 4.48
CA ALA A 81 4.30 -5.54 3.91
C ALA A 81 3.79 -6.90 4.43
N LYS A 82 4.69 -7.86 4.68
CA LYS A 82 4.33 -9.15 5.28
C LYS A 82 3.95 -9.02 6.75
N GLU A 83 4.67 -8.20 7.51
CA GLU A 83 4.35 -7.91 8.91
C GLU A 83 2.98 -7.22 9.02
N ASP A 84 2.75 -6.18 8.23
CA ASP A 84 1.48 -5.46 8.18
C ASP A 84 0.33 -6.38 7.77
N ALA A 85 0.54 -7.25 6.77
CA ALA A 85 -0.45 -8.24 6.37
C ALA A 85 -0.78 -9.23 7.50
N GLN A 86 0.23 -9.66 8.29
CA GLN A 86 0.02 -10.55 9.42
C GLN A 86 -0.76 -9.85 10.55
N ILE A 87 -0.43 -8.58 10.83
CA ILE A 87 -1.15 -7.76 11.82
C ILE A 87 -2.61 -7.59 11.39
N MET A 88 -2.85 -7.19 10.14
CA MET A 88 -4.20 -7.05 9.60
C MET A 88 -4.99 -8.37 9.64
N ALA A 89 -4.34 -9.50 9.31
CA ALA A 89 -4.99 -10.81 9.36
C ALA A 89 -5.38 -11.20 10.79
N ASN A 90 -4.54 -10.89 11.78
CA ASN A 90 -4.84 -11.14 13.18
C ASN A 90 -5.99 -10.26 13.68
N GLN A 91 -5.95 -8.95 13.39
CA GLN A 91 -7.03 -8.02 13.72
C GLN A 91 -8.36 -8.44 13.08
N ALA A 92 -8.34 -8.82 11.80
CA ALA A 92 -9.53 -9.29 11.11
C ALA A 92 -10.12 -10.56 11.74
N LYS A 93 -9.29 -11.47 12.25
CA LYS A 93 -9.75 -12.65 12.99
C LYS A 93 -10.41 -12.25 14.31
N ASP A 94 -9.79 -11.38 15.09
CA ASP A 94 -10.33 -10.92 16.37
C ASP A 94 -11.68 -10.20 16.17
N ASP A 95 -11.77 -9.35 15.15
CA ASP A 95 -13.01 -8.66 14.78
C ASP A 95 -14.11 -9.64 14.33
N LEU A 96 -13.74 -10.66 13.54
CA LEU A 96 -14.67 -11.69 13.09
C LEU A 96 -15.21 -12.49 14.28
N ASP A 97 -14.35 -12.88 15.22
CA ASP A 97 -14.76 -13.60 16.43
C ASP A 97 -15.68 -12.75 17.30
N ALA A 98 -15.39 -11.45 17.46
CA ALA A 98 -16.27 -10.52 18.16
C ALA A 98 -17.64 -10.38 17.47
N LEU A 99 -17.65 -10.30 16.14
CA LEU A 99 -18.87 -10.27 15.32
C LEU A 99 -19.69 -11.56 15.47
N MET A 100 -19.04 -12.72 15.43
CA MET A 100 -19.70 -14.02 15.60
C MET A 100 -20.33 -14.14 16.98
N ARG A 101 -19.59 -13.84 18.06
CA ARG A 101 -20.13 -13.83 19.44
C ARG A 101 -21.33 -12.91 19.59
N ARG A 102 -21.31 -11.73 18.95
CA ARG A 102 -22.44 -10.79 18.96
C ARG A 102 -23.65 -11.37 18.22
N ARG A 103 -23.43 -12.01 17.07
CA ARG A 103 -24.50 -12.67 16.30
C ARG A 103 -25.11 -13.85 17.05
N GLU A 104 -24.28 -14.68 17.67
CA GLU A 104 -24.73 -15.81 18.50
C GLU A 104 -25.61 -15.33 19.64
N ARG A 105 -25.18 -14.30 20.38
CA ARG A 105 -25.99 -13.71 21.46
C ARG A 105 -27.33 -13.19 20.95
N GLY A 106 -27.32 -12.42 19.86
CA GLY A 106 -28.56 -11.92 19.27
C GLY A 106 -29.49 -13.02 18.75
N ALA A 107 -28.94 -14.13 18.25
CA ALA A 107 -29.74 -15.29 17.87
C ALA A 107 -30.33 -16.00 19.09
N ALA A 108 -29.54 -16.21 20.15
CA ALA A 108 -30.00 -16.80 21.40
C ALA A 108 -31.11 -15.96 22.07
N GLU A 109 -30.97 -14.63 22.08
CA GLU A 109 -31.99 -13.72 22.59
C GLU A 109 -33.30 -13.82 21.78
N LYS A 110 -33.22 -13.91 20.45
CA LYS A 110 -34.39 -14.10 19.59
C LYS A 110 -35.07 -15.46 19.83
N ILE A 111 -34.30 -16.52 20.01
CA ILE A 111 -34.82 -17.86 20.35
C ILE A 111 -35.55 -17.80 21.69
N ALA A 112 -34.92 -17.25 22.73
CA ALA A 112 -35.53 -17.12 24.05
C ALA A 112 -36.83 -16.28 24.00
N GLN A 113 -36.85 -15.21 23.21
CA GLN A 113 -38.07 -14.41 23.01
C GLN A 113 -39.16 -15.20 22.29
N ALA A 114 -38.82 -15.96 21.24
CA ALA A 114 -39.76 -16.80 20.52
C ALA A 114 -40.33 -17.91 21.42
N GLU A 115 -39.50 -18.56 22.23
CA GLU A 115 -39.93 -19.56 23.21
C GLU A 115 -40.90 -18.97 24.24
N ALA A 116 -40.57 -17.79 24.80
CA ALA A 116 -41.43 -17.11 25.76
C ALA A 116 -42.79 -16.75 25.13
N ASN A 117 -42.82 -16.32 23.87
CA ASN A 117 -44.05 -16.03 23.14
C ASN A 117 -44.86 -17.30 22.87
N ALA A 118 -44.23 -18.38 22.41
CA ALA A 118 -44.90 -19.66 22.17
C ALA A 118 -45.54 -20.21 23.45
N VAL A 119 -44.85 -20.13 24.59
CA VAL A 119 -45.42 -20.53 25.89
C VAL A 119 -46.63 -19.68 26.28
N LYS A 120 -46.58 -18.36 26.02
CA LYS A 120 -47.72 -17.48 26.26
C LYS A 120 -48.90 -17.83 25.36
N GLU A 121 -48.66 -18.10 24.09
CA GLU A 121 -49.71 -18.50 23.13
C GLU A 121 -50.37 -19.82 23.53
N VAL A 122 -49.60 -20.83 23.93
CA VAL A 122 -50.14 -22.11 24.41
C VAL A 122 -50.98 -21.91 25.67
N LYS A 123 -50.52 -21.09 26.63
CA LYS A 123 -51.29 -20.77 27.83
C LYS A 123 -52.58 -20.03 27.50
N ALA A 124 -52.54 -19.05 26.61
CA ALA A 124 -53.72 -18.31 26.19
C ALA A 124 -54.75 -19.24 25.51
N ALA A 125 -54.29 -20.14 24.62
CA ALA A 125 -55.15 -21.14 23.99
C ALA A 125 -55.78 -22.08 25.03
N ALA A 126 -55.01 -22.56 26.02
CA ALA A 126 -55.52 -23.40 27.10
C ALA A 126 -56.56 -22.68 27.97
N VAL A 127 -56.32 -21.41 28.30
CA VAL A 127 -57.28 -20.57 29.04
C VAL A 127 -58.58 -20.40 28.25
N ASN A 128 -58.49 -20.10 26.95
CA ASN A 128 -59.67 -19.97 26.09
C ASN A 128 -60.49 -21.27 26.05
N ILE A 129 -59.84 -22.42 25.84
CA ILE A 129 -60.51 -23.73 25.85
C ILE A 129 -61.17 -24.01 27.22
N ALA A 130 -60.50 -23.68 28.33
CA ALA A 130 -61.05 -23.85 29.66
C ALA A 130 -62.28 -22.95 29.92
N VAL A 131 -62.23 -21.69 29.47
CA VAL A 131 -63.36 -20.75 29.55
C VAL A 131 -64.52 -21.22 28.68
N ASP A 132 -64.26 -21.68 27.46
CA ASP A 132 -65.29 -22.22 26.56
C ASP A 132 -65.96 -23.45 27.17
N ALA A 133 -65.17 -24.37 27.73
CA ALA A 133 -65.68 -25.57 28.41
C ALA A 133 -66.48 -25.21 29.67
N ALA A 134 -65.98 -24.29 30.51
CA ALA A 134 -66.69 -23.82 31.70
C ALA A 134 -68.01 -23.13 31.33
N THR A 135 -68.02 -22.33 30.26
CA THR A 135 -69.22 -21.67 29.75
C THR A 135 -70.24 -22.69 29.24
N ALA A 136 -69.80 -23.73 28.53
CA ALA A 136 -70.68 -24.81 28.09
C ALA A 136 -71.30 -25.59 29.26
N VAL A 137 -70.50 -25.94 30.27
CA VAL A 137 -70.97 -26.62 31.49
C VAL A 137 -71.95 -25.72 32.28
N LEU A 138 -71.62 -24.44 32.47
CA LEU A 138 -72.51 -23.47 33.11
C LEU A 138 -73.82 -23.32 32.33
N ALA A 139 -73.77 -23.18 31.00
CA ALA A 139 -74.95 -23.06 30.16
C ALA A 139 -75.86 -24.30 30.26
N ASP A 140 -75.29 -25.50 30.42
CA ASP A 140 -76.06 -26.73 30.63
C ASP A 140 -76.65 -26.80 32.05
N ALA A 141 -75.87 -26.48 33.07
CA ALA A 141 -76.35 -26.41 34.47
C ALA A 141 -77.46 -25.36 34.67
N MET A 142 -77.43 -24.27 33.89
CA MET A 142 -78.45 -23.21 33.89
C MET A 142 -79.77 -23.64 33.21
N LYS A 143 -79.79 -24.73 32.43
CA LYS A 143 -81.04 -25.29 31.86
C LYS A 143 -81.78 -26.11 32.92
N GLY A 144 -82.63 -25.45 33.70
CA GLY A 144 -83.51 -26.12 34.67
C GLY A 144 -83.73 -25.32 35.95
N LYS A 145 -83.90 -26.02 37.08
CA LYS A 145 -84.15 -25.40 38.40
C LYS A 145 -82.98 -24.52 38.90
N GLY A 146 -81.74 -24.85 38.52
CA GLY A 146 -80.54 -24.09 38.91
C GLY A 146 -80.48 -22.69 38.31
N GLY A 147 -80.85 -22.52 37.03
CA GLY A 147 -80.87 -21.20 36.39
C GLY A 147 -81.97 -20.28 36.91
N LYS A 148 -83.14 -20.82 37.26
CA LYS A 148 -84.20 -20.03 37.93
C LYS A 148 -83.77 -19.56 39.32
N ALA A 149 -83.16 -20.43 40.11
CA ALA A 149 -82.64 -20.07 41.44
C ALA A 149 -81.58 -18.97 41.37
N LEU A 150 -80.66 -19.02 40.39
CA LEU A 150 -79.65 -17.97 40.19
C LEU A 150 -80.23 -16.63 39.71
N VAL A 151 -81.31 -16.64 38.93
CA VAL A 151 -82.01 -15.42 38.53
C VAL A 151 -82.75 -14.82 39.72
N ASP A 152 -83.44 -15.63 40.52
CA ASP A 152 -84.13 -15.18 41.73
C ASP A 152 -83.12 -14.63 42.77
N GLU A 153 -81.95 -15.26 42.91
CA GLU A 153 -80.87 -14.78 43.79
C GLU A 153 -80.19 -13.51 43.24
N ALA A 154 -80.00 -13.38 41.93
CA ALA A 154 -79.49 -12.14 41.32
C ALA A 154 -80.50 -10.98 41.45
N ILE A 155 -81.80 -11.25 41.37
CA ILE A 155 -82.86 -10.27 41.63
C ILE A 155 -82.81 -9.81 43.09
N ALA A 156 -82.66 -10.76 44.04
CA ALA A 156 -82.53 -10.45 45.46
C ALA A 156 -81.25 -9.66 45.79
N ASP A 157 -80.11 -9.98 45.17
CA ASP A 157 -78.84 -9.26 45.39
C ASP A 157 -78.86 -7.83 44.81
N VAL A 158 -79.58 -7.61 43.70
CA VAL A 158 -79.83 -6.28 43.14
C VAL A 158 -80.81 -5.48 44.01
N GLU A 159 -81.87 -6.10 44.51
CA GLU A 159 -82.82 -5.50 45.47
C GLU A 159 -82.12 -5.12 46.79
N GLY A 160 -81.20 -5.96 47.28
CA GLY A 160 -80.39 -5.70 48.47
C GLY A 160 -79.30 -4.63 48.30
N LYS A 161 -78.93 -4.26 47.06
CA LYS A 161 -77.98 -3.17 46.75
C LYS A 161 -78.67 -1.85 46.36
N LEU A 162 -79.99 -1.86 46.17
CA LEU A 162 -80.81 -0.70 45.80
C LEU A 162 -81.60 -0.10 46.99
N HIS A 163 -81.48 -0.69 48.18
CA HIS A 163 -81.84 -0.09 49.46
C HIS A 163 -80.60 0.41 50.20
#